data_AF-A0A850AEC4-F1
#
_entry.id   AF-A0A850AEC4-F1
#
_cell.length_a   1.000
_cell.length_b   1.000
_cell.length_c   1.000
_cell.angle_alpha   90.00
_cell.angle_beta   90.00
_cell.angle_gamma   90.00
#
_symmetry.space_group_name_H-M   'P 1'
#
loop_
_entity.id
_entity.type
_entity.pdbx_description
1 polymer ?
#
loop_
_entity_poly.entity_id
_entity_poly.type
_entity_poly.pdbx_seq_one_letter_code
_entity_poly.pdbx_strand_id
1 'polypeptide(L)'
;MTDTTDLAINLAHHRAWIAIADQYLRQRPKADVAALLADMLEMEQACVEELAHALRLHGVAPALIEPNQTLVQQAQLRSTLRTRMQFIDVGLQRTLAWYEQRLHQAETPHHALWQRLHALQAPLAARVRSLLSQVE
;
A
#
# COMPACT_ATOMS: atom_id res chain seq x y z
N MET A 1 -6.73 -21.26 9.66
CA MET A 1 -5.49 -20.62 10.19
C MET A 1 -4.80 -19.69 9.18
N THR A 2 -5.27 -19.60 7.94
CA THR A 2 -4.68 -18.78 6.85
C THR A 2 -5.12 -17.31 6.87
N ASP A 3 -6.29 -17.01 7.41
CA ASP A 3 -6.99 -15.73 7.18
C ASP A 3 -6.30 -14.56 7.91
N THR A 4 -5.89 -14.78 9.16
CA THR A 4 -5.15 -13.79 9.95
C THR A 4 -3.74 -13.56 9.41
N THR A 5 -3.15 -14.56 8.75
CA THR A 5 -1.83 -14.44 8.14
C THR A 5 -1.87 -13.47 6.96
N ASP A 6 -2.88 -13.59 6.10
CA ASP A 6 -3.07 -12.66 4.99
C ASP A 6 -3.31 -11.22 5.48
N LEU A 7 -4.16 -11.03 6.50
CA LEU A 7 -4.36 -9.72 7.13
C LEU A 7 -3.07 -9.14 7.70
N ALA A 8 -2.24 -9.95 8.36
CA ALA A 8 -0.98 -9.49 8.94
C ALA A 8 0.06 -9.14 7.88
N ILE A 9 0.17 -9.95 6.82
CA ILE A 9 1.05 -9.66 5.67
C ILE A 9 0.62 -8.36 5.01
N ASN A 10 -0.67 -8.15 4.79
CA ASN A 10 -1.20 -6.95 4.16
C ASN A 10 -0.93 -5.72 5.06
N LEU A 11 -1.15 -5.83 6.38
CA LEU A 11 -0.85 -4.74 7.32
C LEU A 11 0.64 -4.35 7.30
N ALA A 12 1.55 -5.34 7.33
CA ALA A 12 2.99 -5.10 7.24
C ALA A 12 3.36 -4.41 5.92
N HIS A 13 2.67 -4.74 4.82
CA HIS A 13 2.85 -4.14 3.52
C HIS A 13 2.43 -2.65 3.50
N HIS A 14 1.24 -2.33 4.00
CA HIS A 14 0.76 -0.94 4.09
C HIS A 14 1.64 -0.07 5.00
N ARG A 15 2.07 -0.62 6.14
CA ARG A 15 3.01 0.08 7.03
C ARG A 15 4.35 0.38 6.36
N ALA A 16 4.82 -0.52 5.49
CA ALA A 16 6.01 -0.25 4.70
C ALA A 16 5.78 0.88 3.69
N TRP A 17 4.63 0.92 3.01
CA TRP A 17 4.29 2.01 2.09
C TRP A 17 4.17 3.36 2.78
N ILE A 18 3.62 3.43 3.99
CA ILE A 18 3.64 4.65 4.82
C ILE A 18 5.08 5.13 5.05
N ALA A 19 5.96 4.23 5.50
CA ALA A 19 7.36 4.57 5.75
C ALA A 19 8.08 5.04 4.46
N ILE A 20 7.78 4.42 3.33
CA ILE A 20 8.33 4.77 2.02
C ILE A 20 7.85 6.15 1.55
N ALA A 21 6.55 6.42 1.65
CA ALA A 21 5.97 7.69 1.26
C ALA A 21 6.51 8.85 2.11
N ASP A 22 6.59 8.65 3.43
CA ASP A 22 7.21 9.61 4.36
C ASP A 22 8.69 9.84 4.03
N GLN A 23 9.46 8.78 3.77
CA GLN A 23 10.86 8.90 3.35
C GLN A 23 10.99 9.72 2.06
N TYR A 24 10.14 9.50 1.06
CA TYR A 24 10.19 10.26 -0.19
C TYR A 24 9.76 11.71 -0.01
N LEU A 25 8.78 12.00 0.85
CA LEU A 25 8.37 13.37 1.19
C LEU A 25 9.49 14.17 1.87
N ARG A 26 10.26 13.55 2.78
CA ARG A 26 11.41 14.19 3.44
C ARG A 26 12.49 14.66 2.47
N GLN A 27 12.52 14.13 1.25
CA GLN A 27 13.46 14.54 0.21
C GLN A 27 12.99 15.76 -0.58
N ARG A 28 11.89 16.41 -0.15
CA ARG A 28 11.36 17.65 -0.73
C ARG A 28 11.12 17.54 -2.24
N PRO A 29 10.27 16.60 -2.68
CA PRO A 29 9.94 16.46 -4.08
C PRO A 29 9.19 17.69 -4.61
N LYS A 30 9.01 17.77 -5.93
CA LYS A 30 8.16 18.78 -6.56
C LYS A 30 6.73 18.71 -6.04
N ALA A 31 5.99 19.81 -6.11
CA ALA A 31 4.68 19.97 -5.48
C ALA A 31 3.64 18.92 -5.91
N ASP A 32 3.63 18.56 -7.19
CA ASP A 32 2.79 17.50 -7.77
C ASP A 32 3.08 16.12 -7.14
N VAL A 33 4.35 15.76 -7.03
CA VAL A 33 4.80 14.52 -6.40
C VAL A 33 4.56 14.55 -4.89
N ALA A 34 4.76 15.70 -4.24
CA ALA A 34 4.51 15.84 -2.81
C ALA A 34 3.02 15.66 -2.48
N ALA A 35 2.13 16.25 -3.29
CA ALA A 35 0.68 16.05 -3.16
C ALA A 35 0.30 14.58 -3.35
N LEU A 36 0.84 13.93 -4.38
CA LEU A 36 0.61 12.50 -4.64
C LEU A 36 1.06 11.61 -3.46
N LEU A 37 2.22 11.90 -2.87
CA LEU A 37 2.73 11.15 -1.72
C LEU A 37 1.93 11.42 -0.44
N ALA A 38 1.40 12.63 -0.26
CA ALA A 38 0.50 12.95 0.85
C ALA A 38 -0.84 12.19 0.72
N ASP A 39 -1.41 12.17 -0.49
CA ASP A 39 -2.62 11.37 -0.78
C ASP A 39 -2.37 9.87 -0.57
N MET A 40 -1.17 9.40 -0.92
CA MET A 40 -0.74 8.04 -0.63
C MET A 40 -0.68 7.77 0.87
N LEU A 41 -0.10 8.66 1.68
CA LEU A 41 -0.06 8.49 3.13
C LEU A 41 -1.46 8.37 3.74
N GLU A 42 -2.39 9.23 3.33
CA GLU A 42 -3.77 9.20 3.82
C GLU A 42 -4.47 7.88 3.44
N MET A 43 -4.33 7.46 2.18
CA MET A 43 -4.90 6.20 1.70
C MET A 43 -4.31 4.98 2.42
N GLU A 44 -2.98 4.93 2.58
CA GLU A 44 -2.29 3.82 3.25
C GLU A 44 -2.66 3.74 4.73
N GLN A 45 -2.83 4.90 5.39
CA GLN A 45 -3.30 4.98 6.78
C GLN A 45 -4.73 4.45 6.92
N ALA A 46 -5.63 4.79 6.00
CA ALA A 46 -6.99 4.24 5.98
C ALA A 46 -6.99 2.71 5.79
N CYS A 47 -6.12 2.18 4.92
CA CYS A 47 -5.93 0.73 4.75
C CYS A 47 -5.42 0.06 6.04
N VAL A 48 -4.45 0.67 6.72
CA VAL A 48 -3.93 0.21 8.02
C VAL A 48 -5.05 0.14 9.07
N GLU A 49 -5.94 1.12 9.11
CA GLU A 49 -7.04 1.17 10.08
C GLU A 49 -8.05 0.04 9.89
N GLU A 50 -8.46 -0.21 8.65
CA GLU A 50 -9.36 -1.30 8.27
C GLU A 50 -8.76 -2.67 8.62
N LEU A 51 -7.48 -2.89 8.28
CA LEU A 51 -6.76 -4.14 8.58
C LEU A 51 -6.52 -4.33 10.08
N ALA A 52 -6.14 -3.27 10.79
CA ALA A 52 -5.94 -3.32 12.23
C ALA A 52 -7.26 -3.61 12.96
N HIS A 53 -8.38 -3.07 12.47
CA HIS A 53 -9.70 -3.41 13.00
C HIS A 53 -10.01 -4.89 12.80
N ALA A 54 -9.84 -5.41 11.58
CA ALA A 54 -10.07 -6.82 11.28
C ALA A 54 -9.21 -7.74 12.17
N LEU A 55 -7.90 -7.49 12.28
CA LEU A 55 -7.00 -8.27 13.12
C LEU A 55 -7.42 -8.31 14.59
N ARG A 56 -7.90 -7.19 15.15
CA ARG A 56 -8.40 -7.14 16.52
C ARG A 56 -9.63 -8.03 16.73
N LEU A 57 -10.53 -8.13 15.74
CA LEU A 57 -11.68 -9.03 15.80
C LEU A 57 -11.26 -10.50 15.87
N HIS A 58 -10.06 -10.83 15.41
CA HIS A 58 -9.46 -12.16 15.50
C HIS A 58 -8.50 -12.33 16.68
N GLY A 59 -8.45 -11.38 17.62
CA GLY A 59 -7.57 -11.46 18.79
C GLY A 59 -6.08 -11.26 18.48
N VAL A 60 -5.73 -10.77 17.30
CA VAL A 60 -4.34 -10.47 16.92
C VAL A 60 -4.05 -9.01 17.22
N ALA A 61 -2.96 -8.74 17.94
CA ALA A 61 -2.52 -7.39 18.29
C ALA A 61 -1.83 -6.71 17.09
N PRO A 62 -2.45 -5.72 16.40
CA PRO A 62 -1.87 -5.12 15.20
C PRO A 62 -0.59 -4.34 15.48
N ALA A 63 -0.39 -3.88 16.72
CA ALA A 63 0.81 -3.15 17.13
C ALA A 63 2.10 -3.98 17.01
N LEU A 64 2.00 -5.31 17.05
CA LEU A 64 3.16 -6.21 16.97
C LEU A 64 3.60 -6.52 15.52
N ILE A 65 2.84 -6.05 14.53
CA ILE A 65 3.11 -6.36 13.12
C ILE A 65 3.99 -5.27 12.50
N GLU A 66 5.29 -5.51 12.46
CA GLU A 66 6.25 -4.55 11.92
C GLU A 66 6.07 -4.31 10.39
N PRO A 67 6.51 -3.14 9.87
CA PRO A 67 6.56 -2.90 8.44
C PRO A 67 7.41 -3.96 7.71
N ASN A 68 7.03 -4.29 6.48
CA ASN A 68 7.83 -5.15 5.61
C ASN A 68 9.18 -4.49 5.29
N GLN A 69 10.22 -4.87 6.03
CA GLN A 69 11.56 -4.29 5.93
C GLN A 69 12.21 -4.50 4.56
N THR A 70 11.98 -5.64 3.92
CA THR A 70 12.50 -5.91 2.57
C THR A 70 11.95 -4.90 1.57
N LEU A 71 10.66 -4.57 1.65
CA LEU A 71 10.05 -3.57 0.78
C LEU A 71 10.63 -2.17 1.02
N VAL A 72 10.78 -1.78 2.29
CA VAL A 72 11.41 -0.51 2.67
C VAL A 72 12.83 -0.41 2.14
N GLN A 73 13.65 -1.45 2.31
CA GLN A 73 15.02 -1.49 1.78
C GLN A 73 15.06 -1.37 0.25
N GLN A 74 14.16 -2.05 -0.46
CA GLN A 74 14.07 -1.95 -1.92
C GLN A 74 13.69 -0.54 -2.40
N ALA A 75 12.89 0.19 -1.64
CA ALA A 75 12.53 1.58 -1.93
C ALA A 75 13.73 2.53 -1.75
N GLN A 76 14.57 2.28 -0.73
CA GLN A 76 15.78 3.08 -0.48
C GLN A 76 16.79 3.03 -1.63
N LEU A 77 16.81 1.93 -2.39
CA LEU A 77 17.67 1.76 -3.57
C LEU A 77 17.25 2.62 -4.77
N ARG A 78 16.12 3.33 -4.70
CA ARG A 78 15.61 4.18 -5.79
C ARG A 78 16.20 5.59 -5.70
N SER A 79 17.18 5.88 -6.55
CA SER A 79 17.94 7.13 -6.53
C SER A 79 17.30 8.30 -7.28
N THR A 80 16.37 8.04 -8.20
CA THR A 80 15.77 9.07 -9.06
C THR A 80 14.26 9.16 -8.89
N LEU A 81 13.67 10.31 -9.18
CA LEU A 81 12.22 10.47 -9.15
C LEU A 81 11.50 9.43 -10.02
N ARG A 82 11.98 9.20 -11.26
CA ARG A 82 11.41 8.20 -12.18
C ARG A 82 11.41 6.80 -11.55
N THR A 83 12.54 6.34 -11.02
CA THR A 83 12.64 4.99 -10.42
C THR A 83 11.78 4.84 -9.15
N ARG A 84 11.55 5.93 -8.40
CA ARG A 84 10.65 5.93 -7.24
C ARG A 84 9.19 5.85 -7.66
N MET A 85 8.78 6.64 -8.65
CA MET A 85 7.40 6.62 -9.15
C MET A 85 7.08 5.28 -9.82
N GLN A 86 8.00 4.72 -10.59
CA GLN A 86 7.87 3.36 -11.13
C GLN A 86 7.76 2.30 -10.03
N PHE A 87 8.52 2.46 -8.94
CA PHE A 87 8.44 1.55 -7.81
C PHE A 87 7.08 1.61 -7.11
N ILE A 88 6.53 2.82 -6.91
CA ILE A 88 5.18 3.00 -6.36
C ILE A 88 4.13 2.40 -7.30
N ASP A 89 4.21 2.67 -8.60
CA ASP A 89 3.24 2.14 -9.58
C ASP A 89 3.23 0.60 -9.56
N VAL A 90 4.40 -0.03 -9.70
CA VAL A 90 4.52 -1.49 -9.65
C VAL A 90 3.99 -2.04 -8.32
N GLY A 91 4.26 -1.34 -7.22
CA GLY A 91 3.71 -1.65 -5.90
C GLY A 91 2.20 -1.68 -5.89
N LEU A 92 1.57 -0.58 -6.26
CA LEU A 92 0.11 -0.44 -6.32
C LEU A 92 -0.53 -1.46 -7.27
N GLN A 93 0.05 -1.70 -8.45
CA GLN A 93 -0.48 -2.70 -9.37
C GLN A 93 -0.45 -4.11 -8.78
N ARG A 94 0.64 -4.47 -8.08
CA ARG A 94 0.74 -5.77 -7.41
C ARG A 94 -0.25 -5.89 -6.28
N THR A 95 -0.47 -4.82 -5.50
CA THR A 95 -1.44 -4.82 -4.41
C THR A 95 -2.88 -4.98 -4.93
N LEU A 96 -3.24 -4.22 -5.98
CA LEU A 96 -4.55 -4.35 -6.63
C LEU A 96 -4.76 -5.76 -7.19
N ALA A 97 -3.79 -6.29 -7.93
CA ALA A 97 -3.85 -7.66 -8.47
C ALA A 97 -3.97 -8.71 -7.36
N TRP A 98 -3.32 -8.51 -6.21
CA TRP A 98 -3.46 -9.39 -5.06
C TRP A 98 -4.89 -9.35 -4.48
N TYR A 99 -5.50 -8.17 -4.35
CA TYR A 99 -6.90 -8.09 -3.92
C TYR A 99 -7.85 -8.70 -4.92
N GLU A 100 -7.66 -8.46 -6.22
CA GLU A 100 -8.44 -9.10 -7.27
C GLU A 100 -8.35 -10.62 -7.16
N GLN A 101 -7.15 -11.17 -7.00
CA GLN A 101 -6.96 -12.61 -6.81
C GLN A 101 -7.72 -13.13 -5.58
N ARG A 102 -7.72 -12.38 -4.47
CA ARG A 102 -8.51 -12.74 -3.28
C ARG A 102 -10.00 -12.67 -3.58
N LEU A 103 -10.50 -11.64 -4.25
CA LEU A 103 -11.93 -11.48 -4.55
C LEU A 103 -12.48 -12.55 -5.50
N HIS A 104 -11.66 -13.17 -6.34
CA HIS A 104 -12.07 -14.26 -7.24
C HIS A 104 -12.13 -15.65 -6.58
N GLN A 105 -11.68 -15.80 -5.33
CA GLN A 105 -11.78 -17.08 -4.61
C GLN A 105 -13.23 -17.26 -4.10
N ALA A 106 -13.81 -18.45 -4.27
CA ALA A 106 -15.23 -18.71 -3.98
C ALA A 106 -15.58 -18.57 -2.49
N GLU A 107 -14.61 -18.79 -1.60
CA GLU A 107 -14.78 -18.72 -0.14
C GLU A 107 -13.74 -17.77 0.47
N THR A 108 -13.60 -16.56 -0.07
CA THR A 108 -12.64 -15.57 0.46
C THR A 108 -13.08 -15.05 1.82
N PRO A 109 -12.32 -15.33 2.89
CA PRO A 109 -12.53 -14.68 4.17
C PRO A 109 -12.33 -13.17 4.01
N HIS A 110 -13.14 -12.37 4.69
CA HIS A 110 -13.06 -10.90 4.63
C HIS A 110 -13.29 -10.30 3.23
N HIS A 111 -14.09 -10.95 2.37
CA HIS A 111 -14.39 -10.44 1.02
C HIS A 111 -14.73 -8.94 0.97
N ALA A 112 -15.62 -8.48 1.86
CA ALA A 112 -15.99 -7.06 1.95
C ALA A 112 -14.82 -6.13 2.32
N LEU A 113 -13.88 -6.59 3.14
CA LEU A 113 -12.66 -5.83 3.48
C LEU A 113 -11.75 -5.71 2.25
N TRP A 114 -11.51 -6.81 1.53
CA TRP A 114 -10.69 -6.78 0.32
C TRP A 114 -11.27 -5.87 -0.76
N GLN A 115 -12.60 -5.85 -0.89
CA GLN A 115 -13.29 -4.94 -1.79
C GLN A 115 -13.09 -3.47 -1.40
N ARG A 116 -13.16 -3.14 -0.10
CA ARG A 116 -12.89 -1.77 0.39
C ARG A 116 -11.44 -1.37 0.17
N LEU A 117 -10.48 -2.22 0.51
CA LEU A 117 -9.05 -1.96 0.32
C LEU A 117 -8.69 -1.73 -1.16
N HIS A 118 -9.27 -2.54 -2.05
CA HIS A 118 -9.15 -2.33 -3.50
C HIS A 118 -9.71 -0.97 -3.93
N ALA A 119 -10.90 -0.61 -3.46
CA ALA A 119 -11.54 0.67 -3.79
C ALA A 119 -10.75 1.89 -3.29
N LEU A 120 -10.07 1.77 -2.13
CA LEU A 120 -9.21 2.83 -1.61
C LEU A 120 -7.96 3.06 -2.48
N GLN A 121 -7.37 2.00 -3.02
CA GLN A 121 -6.10 2.09 -3.76
C GLN A 121 -6.24 2.40 -5.25
N ALA A 122 -7.33 1.95 -5.88
CA ALA A 122 -7.50 2.09 -7.33
C ALA A 122 -7.38 3.54 -7.85
N PRO A 123 -7.94 4.58 -7.18
CA PRO A 123 -7.79 5.97 -7.63
C PRO A 123 -6.34 6.46 -7.60
N LEU A 124 -5.58 6.09 -6.56
CA LEU A 124 -4.16 6.48 -6.46
C LEU A 124 -3.33 5.82 -7.56
N ALA A 125 -3.56 4.53 -7.82
CA ALA A 125 -2.86 3.79 -8.87
C ALA A 125 -3.06 4.44 -10.26
N ALA A 126 -4.28 4.89 -10.56
CA ALA A 126 -4.56 5.63 -11.80
C ALA A 126 -3.80 6.97 -11.87
N ARG A 127 -3.76 7.73 -10.76
CA ARG A 127 -3.03 9.01 -10.68
C ARG A 127 -1.52 8.84 -10.83
N VAL A 128 -0.92 7.82 -10.19
CA VAL A 128 0.52 7.54 -10.33
C VAL A 128 0.88 7.25 -11.80
N ARG A 129 0.09 6.43 -12.50
CA ARG A 129 0.32 6.15 -13.93
C ARG A 129 0.21 7.40 -14.79
N SER A 130 -0.79 8.24 -14.54
CA SER A 130 -0.94 9.52 -15.25
C SER A 130 0.28 10.42 -15.05
N LEU A 131 0.79 10.54 -13.82
CA LEU A 131 1.99 11.33 -13.54
C LEU A 131 3.23 10.73 -14.22
N LEU A 132 3.39 9.40 -14.21
CA LEU A 132 4.50 8.72 -14.88
C LEU A 132 4.54 9.01 -16.38
N SER A 133 3.39 8.98 -17.06
CA SER A 133 3.30 9.28 -18.50
C SER A 133 3.66 10.73 -18.87
N GLN A 134 3.68 11.64 -17.90
CA GLN A 134 4.08 13.04 -18.09
C GLN A 134 5.57 13.28 -17.85
N VAL A 135 6.26 12.29 -17.27
CA VAL A 135 7.70 12.35 -16.91
C VAL A 135 8.55 11.58 -17.95
N GLU A 136 7.93 10.96 -18.94
CA GLU A 136 8.58 10.37 -20.13
C GLU A 136 8.93 11.42 -21.17
#